data_AF-A0A853JMK3-F1
#
_entry.id   AF-A0A853JMK3-F1
#
_cell.length_a   1.000
_cell.length_b   1.000
_cell.length_c   1.000
_cell.angle_alpha   90.00
_cell.angle_beta   90.00
_cell.angle_gamma   90.00
#
_symmetry.space_group_name_H-M   'P 1'
#
loop_
_entity.id
_entity.type
_entity.pdbx_description
1 polymer ?
#
loop_
_entity_poly.entity_id
_entity_poly.type
_entity_poly.pdbx_seq_one_letter_code
_entity_poly.pdbx_strand_id
1 'polypeptide(L)'
;MNIKKDFFKKQSGFTLVELIVVLVILAILAAFTIPAMLGFVEDARSKKSITMTREVYTAAQSAAAEIYAQLGNVNVSGNSNPNITLIKEKVGTKIKEITAGDLDFKWVVTGEGSDTAANRKQDFIEVALRYKEGSTYNPSEFKYPNSAKVWFDRSSGDSANYVVKAVWYVDKSGNYRTIILEDSEKGISTTVEKIK
;
A
#
# COMPACT_ATOMS: atom_id res chain seq x y z
N MET A 1 18.37 -61.86 -48.26
CA MET A 1 18.72 -60.72 -47.40
C MET A 1 17.50 -60.38 -46.57
N ASN A 2 17.52 -60.75 -45.30
CA ASN A 2 16.37 -60.66 -44.39
C ASN A 2 16.63 -59.57 -43.34
N ILE A 3 15.56 -59.15 -42.66
CA ILE A 3 15.49 -58.32 -41.44
C ILE A 3 15.18 -56.83 -41.69
N LYS A 4 13.89 -56.51 -41.83
CA LYS A 4 13.35 -55.29 -41.19
C LYS A 4 12.90 -55.71 -39.79
N LYS A 5 13.60 -55.18 -38.78
CA LYS A 5 13.33 -55.43 -37.37
C LYS A 5 12.34 -54.36 -36.91
N ASP A 6 11.06 -54.72 -36.80
CA ASP A 6 10.02 -53.78 -36.36
C ASP A 6 10.24 -53.41 -34.90
N PHE A 7 10.65 -52.16 -34.69
CA PHE A 7 10.94 -51.55 -33.40
C PHE A 7 9.65 -50.98 -32.78
N PHE A 8 8.59 -51.77 -32.65
CA PHE A 8 7.43 -51.36 -31.86
C PHE A 8 7.58 -51.87 -30.42
N LYS A 9 8.33 -51.11 -29.63
CA LYS A 9 8.31 -51.20 -28.16
C LYS A 9 6.85 -51.11 -27.69
N LYS A 10 6.38 -52.11 -26.95
CA LYS A 10 5.11 -52.07 -26.22
C LYS A 10 5.14 -50.87 -25.26
N GLN A 11 4.44 -49.80 -25.60
CA GLN A 11 4.12 -48.76 -24.63
C GLN A 11 3.05 -49.33 -23.70
N SER A 12 3.42 -49.61 -22.45
CA SER A 12 2.47 -49.86 -21.38
C SER A 12 1.70 -48.55 -21.14
N GLY A 13 0.50 -48.44 -21.72
CA GLY A 13 -0.39 -47.32 -21.46
C GLY A 13 -0.91 -47.36 -20.01
N PHE A 14 -0.95 -46.19 -19.38
CA PHE A 14 -1.58 -46.00 -18.07
C PHE A 14 -3.05 -46.45 -18.14
N THR A 15 -3.54 -47.19 -17.15
CA THR A 15 -4.94 -47.61 -17.15
C THR A 15 -5.84 -46.43 -16.77
N LEU A 16 -7.05 -46.36 -17.33
CA LEU A 16 -8.06 -45.36 -16.92
C LEU A 16 -8.36 -45.43 -15.42
N VAL A 17 -8.29 -46.64 -14.85
CA VAL A 17 -8.54 -46.90 -13.43
C VAL A 17 -7.47 -46.24 -12.54
N GLU A 18 -6.19 -46.35 -12.90
CA GLU A 18 -5.12 -45.69 -12.15
C GLU A 18 -5.28 -44.16 -12.15
N LEU A 19 -5.78 -43.59 -13.25
CA LEU A 19 -5.99 -42.15 -13.35
C LEU A 19 -7.16 -41.66 -12.49
N ILE A 20 -8.29 -42.38 -12.46
CA ILE A 20 -9.44 -41.97 -11.64
C ILE A 20 -9.16 -42.06 -10.14
N VAL A 21 -8.41 -43.07 -9.68
CA VAL A 21 -8.07 -43.22 -8.26
C VAL A 21 -7.21 -42.04 -7.78
N VAL A 22 -6.24 -41.62 -8.60
CA VAL A 22 -5.40 -40.45 -8.30
C VAL A 22 -6.25 -39.18 -8.23
N LEU A 23 -7.17 -38.97 -9.18
CA LEU A 23 -8.06 -37.80 -9.17
C LEU A 23 -8.96 -37.77 -7.93
N VAL A 24 -9.47 -38.92 -7.48
CA VAL A 24 -10.29 -39.01 -6.25
C VAL A 24 -9.47 -38.63 -5.03
N ILE A 25 -8.23 -39.13 -4.90
CA ILE A 25 -7.36 -38.77 -3.77
C ILE A 25 -7.02 -37.27 -3.81
N LEU A 26 -6.69 -36.72 -4.98
CA LEU A 26 -6.43 -35.28 -5.14
C LEU A 26 -7.65 -34.43 -4.78
N ALA A 27 -8.86 -34.88 -5.13
CA ALA A 27 -10.09 -34.18 -4.79
C ALA A 27 -10.32 -34.12 -3.28
N ILE A 28 -10.11 -35.23 -2.56
CA ILE A 28 -10.25 -35.28 -1.10
C ILE A 28 -9.21 -34.38 -0.42
N LEU A 29 -7.95 -34.43 -0.84
CA LEU A 29 -6.89 -33.59 -0.29
C LEU A 29 -7.14 -32.10 -0.55
N ALA A 30 -7.59 -31.76 -1.77
CA ALA A 30 -7.92 -30.39 -2.13
C ALA A 30 -9.08 -29.83 -1.28
N ALA A 31 -10.10 -30.65 -0.99
CA ALA A 31 -11.26 -30.23 -0.21
C ALA A 31 -10.90 -29.71 1.20
N PHE A 32 -9.91 -30.30 1.87
CA PHE A 32 -9.45 -29.83 3.18
C PHE A 32 -8.38 -28.74 3.09
N THR A 33 -7.50 -28.82 2.09
CA THR A 33 -6.34 -27.92 1.97
C THR A 33 -6.76 -26.51 1.52
N ILE A 34 -7.72 -26.40 0.61
CA ILE A 34 -8.14 -25.11 0.03
C ILE A 34 -8.68 -24.16 1.12
N PRO A 35 -9.62 -24.54 2.00
CA PRO A 35 -10.13 -23.65 3.05
C PRO A 35 -9.03 -23.13 3.99
N ALA A 36 -8.10 -24.00 4.40
CA ALA A 36 -6.99 -23.62 5.28
C ALA A 36 -6.03 -22.62 4.60
N MET A 37 -5.72 -22.83 3.32
CA MET A 37 -4.87 -21.91 2.54
C MET A 37 -5.51 -20.53 2.38
N LEU A 38 -6.83 -20.45 2.21
CA LEU A 38 -7.53 -19.15 2.07
C LEU A 38 -7.34 -18.26 3.30
N GLY A 39 -7.38 -18.81 4.52
CA GLY A 39 -7.13 -18.06 5.75
C GLY A 39 -5.71 -17.48 5.82
N PHE A 40 -4.70 -18.28 5.48
CA PHE A 40 -3.31 -17.80 5.45
C PHE A 40 -3.05 -16.72 4.41
N VAL A 41 -3.73 -16.80 3.25
CA VAL A 41 -3.65 -15.77 2.21
C VAL A 41 -4.25 -14.45 2.70
N GLU A 42 -5.37 -14.47 3.40
CA GLU A 42 -6.02 -13.29 3.98
C GLU A 42 -5.11 -12.62 5.04
N ASP A 43 -4.55 -13.40 5.97
CA ASP A 43 -3.60 -12.90 6.97
C ASP A 43 -2.34 -12.31 6.33
N ALA A 44 -1.81 -12.98 5.30
CA ALA A 44 -0.63 -12.49 4.57
C ALA A 44 -0.93 -11.16 3.86
N ARG A 45 -2.13 -10.98 3.31
CA ARG A 45 -2.56 -9.71 2.68
C ARG A 45 -2.68 -8.58 3.71
N SER A 46 -3.29 -8.85 4.85
CA SER A 46 -3.39 -7.88 5.96
C SER A 46 -2.00 -7.45 6.44
N LYS A 47 -1.11 -8.40 6.71
CA LYS A 47 0.28 -8.12 7.13
C LYS A 47 1.06 -7.36 6.05
N LYS A 48 0.87 -7.71 4.78
CA LYS A 48 1.49 -7.00 3.66
C LYS A 48 1.04 -5.53 3.61
N SER A 49 -0.24 -5.25 3.83
CA SER A 49 -0.75 -3.87 3.92
C SER A 49 -0.06 -3.08 5.05
N ILE A 50 0.15 -3.70 6.22
CA ILE A 50 0.90 -3.07 7.32
C ILE A 50 2.32 -2.71 6.90
N THR A 51 3.06 -3.67 6.33
CA THR A 51 4.44 -3.46 5.89
C THR A 51 4.54 -2.33 4.89
N MET A 52 3.68 -2.34 3.87
CA MET A 52 3.58 -1.29 2.85
C MET A 52 3.30 0.08 3.46
N THR A 53 2.41 0.16 4.45
CA THR A 53 2.09 1.43 5.12
C THR A 53 3.27 1.97 5.92
N ARG A 54 4.04 1.09 6.56
CA ARG A 54 5.27 1.46 7.28
C ARG A 54 6.37 1.95 6.33
N GLU A 55 6.42 1.37 5.13
CA GLU A 55 7.31 1.84 4.07
C GLU A 55 6.94 3.28 3.65
N VAL A 56 5.66 3.54 3.39
CA VAL A 56 5.16 4.91 3.13
C VAL A 56 5.51 5.85 4.27
N TYR A 57 5.27 5.43 5.52
CA TYR A 57 5.59 6.24 6.70
C TYR A 57 7.07 6.60 6.77
N THR A 58 7.96 5.63 6.57
CA THR A 58 9.41 5.83 6.63
C THR A 58 9.89 6.70 5.47
N ALA A 59 9.39 6.45 4.27
CA ALA A 59 9.67 7.26 3.09
C ALA A 59 9.20 8.71 3.29
N ALA A 60 8.00 8.89 3.87
CA ALA A 60 7.44 10.19 4.19
C ALA A 60 8.27 10.95 5.20
N GLN A 61 8.66 10.31 6.32
CA GLN A 61 9.53 10.93 7.32
C GLN A 61 10.87 11.37 6.71
N SER A 62 11.49 10.51 5.91
CA SER A 62 12.74 10.83 5.21
C SER A 62 12.58 11.98 4.21
N ALA A 63 11.51 11.93 3.39
CA ALA A 63 11.24 12.93 2.38
C ALA A 63 10.95 14.30 2.99
N ALA A 64 10.16 14.35 4.06
CA ALA A 64 9.93 15.58 4.79
C ALA A 64 11.25 16.15 5.33
N ALA A 65 12.01 15.37 6.11
CA ALA A 65 13.26 15.84 6.69
C ALA A 65 14.23 16.41 5.65
N GLU A 66 14.37 15.75 4.50
CA GLU A 66 15.21 16.21 3.39
C GLU A 66 14.71 17.53 2.77
N ILE A 67 13.43 17.59 2.40
CA ILE A 67 12.86 18.77 1.74
C ILE A 67 12.86 19.99 2.67
N TYR A 68 12.63 19.80 3.96
CA TYR A 68 12.67 20.90 4.93
C TYR A 68 14.10 21.40 5.19
N ALA A 69 15.09 20.50 5.26
CA ALA A 69 16.49 20.90 5.37
C ALA A 69 16.95 21.74 4.16
N GLN A 70 16.42 21.46 2.96
CA GLN A 70 16.73 22.23 1.74
C GLN A 70 16.05 23.61 1.70
N LEU A 71 14.87 23.74 2.31
CA LEU A 71 14.06 24.96 2.22
C LEU A 71 14.39 25.97 3.33
N GLY A 72 14.86 25.52 4.50
CA GLY A 72 15.15 26.42 5.63
C GLY A 72 13.88 27.04 6.24
N ASN A 73 13.99 28.23 6.84
CA ASN A 73 12.87 28.95 7.50
C ASN A 73 11.87 29.58 6.49
N VAL A 74 11.31 28.79 5.59
CA VAL A 74 10.26 29.27 4.69
C VAL A 74 8.99 29.54 5.50
N ASN A 75 8.42 30.72 5.34
CA ASN A 75 7.12 31.05 5.91
C ASN A 75 6.05 30.15 5.28
N VAL A 76 5.51 29.25 6.09
CA VAL A 76 4.52 28.22 5.74
C VAL A 76 3.22 28.46 6.50
N SER A 77 2.86 29.73 6.70
CA SER A 77 1.59 30.18 7.31
C SER A 77 0.52 30.47 6.23
N GLY A 78 -0.76 30.24 6.55
CA GLY A 78 -1.92 30.29 5.62
C GLY A 78 -2.02 29.09 4.65
N ASN A 79 -3.21 28.53 4.40
CA ASN A 79 -3.37 27.31 3.57
C ASN A 79 -3.18 27.57 2.04
N SER A 80 -3.25 28.83 1.62
CA SER A 80 -3.11 29.28 0.22
C SER A 80 -1.70 29.72 -0.15
N ASN A 81 -0.70 29.36 0.65
CA ASN A 81 0.69 29.74 0.42
C ASN A 81 1.30 28.86 -0.68
N PRO A 82 1.84 29.43 -1.79
CA PRO A 82 2.40 28.64 -2.88
C PRO A 82 3.55 27.72 -2.45
N ASN A 83 4.29 28.09 -1.39
CA ASN A 83 5.35 27.26 -0.84
C ASN A 83 4.82 25.96 -0.22
N ILE A 84 3.60 25.96 0.33
CA ILE A 84 2.96 24.76 0.88
C ILE A 84 2.64 23.77 -0.24
N THR A 85 2.13 24.25 -1.38
CA THR A 85 1.87 23.39 -2.54
C THR A 85 3.16 22.76 -3.07
N LEU A 86 4.24 23.55 -3.18
CA LEU A 86 5.54 23.07 -3.64
C LEU A 86 6.13 22.01 -2.70
N ILE A 87 6.01 22.20 -1.38
CA ILE A 87 6.46 21.22 -0.39
C ILE A 87 5.68 19.92 -0.53
N LYS A 88 4.34 19.99 -0.59
CA LYS A 88 3.49 18.81 -0.76
C LYS A 88 3.86 18.02 -2.01
N GLU A 89 4.11 18.73 -3.12
CA GLU A 89 4.49 18.12 -4.39
C GLU A 89 5.87 17.45 -4.33
N LYS A 90 6.88 18.16 -3.80
CA LYS A 90 8.24 17.62 -3.65
C LYS A 90 8.29 16.41 -2.73
N VAL A 91 7.64 16.49 -1.58
CA VAL A 91 7.56 15.39 -0.62
C VAL A 91 6.83 14.19 -1.24
N GLY A 92 5.67 14.42 -1.86
CA GLY A 92 4.91 13.33 -2.51
C GLY A 92 5.68 12.68 -3.66
N THR A 93 6.43 13.47 -4.44
CA THR A 93 7.28 12.96 -5.52
C THR A 93 8.41 12.10 -4.95
N LYS A 94 9.07 12.56 -3.89
CA LYS A 94 10.14 11.81 -3.24
C LYS A 94 9.62 10.50 -2.62
N ILE A 95 8.44 10.52 -1.98
CA ILE A 95 7.83 9.30 -1.46
C ILE A 95 7.58 8.31 -2.60
N LYS A 96 6.97 8.76 -3.70
CA LYS A 96 6.76 7.93 -4.89
C LYS A 96 8.07 7.30 -5.39
N GLU A 97 9.14 8.08 -5.46
CA GLU A 97 10.46 7.60 -5.89
C GLU A 97 11.03 6.53 -4.94
N ILE A 98 10.94 6.75 -3.62
CA ILE A 98 11.44 5.80 -2.62
C ILE A 98 10.63 4.50 -2.66
N THR A 99 9.31 4.58 -2.83
CA THR A 99 8.41 3.42 -2.77
C THR A 99 8.09 2.83 -4.15
N ALA A 100 8.79 3.22 -5.20
CA ALA A 100 8.45 2.85 -6.58
C ALA A 100 8.47 1.32 -6.81
N GLY A 101 9.35 0.59 -6.11
CA GLY A 101 9.45 -0.87 -6.22
C GLY A 101 8.24 -1.62 -5.65
N ASP A 102 7.65 -1.09 -4.58
CA ASP A 102 6.61 -1.79 -3.82
C ASP A 102 5.20 -1.25 -4.12
N LEU A 103 5.06 0.07 -4.29
CA LEU A 103 3.77 0.77 -4.30
C LEU A 103 3.40 1.46 -5.63
N ASP A 104 4.37 1.76 -6.50
CA ASP A 104 4.14 2.29 -7.86
C ASP A 104 3.00 3.33 -7.96
N PHE A 105 3.06 4.38 -7.12
CA PHE A 105 2.10 5.49 -7.20
C PHE A 105 2.32 6.25 -8.52
N LYS A 106 1.27 6.55 -9.27
CA LYS A 106 1.35 7.31 -10.53
C LYS A 106 1.26 8.80 -10.30
N TRP A 107 0.41 9.22 -9.37
CA TRP A 107 0.07 10.63 -9.18
C TRP A 107 0.43 11.13 -7.78
N VAL A 108 0.91 12.37 -7.71
CA VAL A 108 1.04 13.12 -6.46
C VAL A 108 -0.09 14.14 -6.41
N VAL A 109 -0.83 14.17 -5.31
CA VAL A 109 -1.98 15.04 -5.11
C VAL A 109 -1.71 15.96 -3.91
N THR A 110 -1.88 17.26 -4.10
CA THR A 110 -1.53 18.29 -3.09
C THR A 110 -2.73 19.07 -2.53
N GLY A 111 -3.89 19.02 -3.21
CA GLY A 111 -5.13 19.60 -2.74
C GLY A 111 -5.88 18.68 -1.78
N GLU A 112 -6.58 19.24 -0.79
CA GLU A 112 -7.56 18.49 0.01
C GLU A 112 -8.92 18.52 -0.71
N GLY A 113 -9.54 17.35 -0.93
CA GLY A 113 -10.98 17.29 -1.23
C GLY A 113 -11.51 17.70 -2.64
N SER A 114 -10.72 18.04 -3.65
CA SER A 114 -11.25 18.19 -5.03
C SER A 114 -11.22 16.87 -5.82
N ASP A 115 -12.30 16.08 -5.71
CA ASP A 115 -12.52 14.77 -6.36
C ASP A 115 -12.74 14.80 -7.89
N THR A 116 -12.44 15.91 -8.55
CA THR A 116 -12.78 16.11 -9.97
C THR A 116 -11.69 15.72 -10.97
N ALA A 117 -10.51 15.27 -10.52
CA ALA A 117 -9.48 14.75 -11.42
C ALA A 117 -9.46 13.22 -11.41
N ALA A 118 -9.41 12.59 -12.58
CA ALA A 118 -9.24 11.14 -12.76
C ALA A 118 -8.08 10.53 -11.93
N ASN A 119 -7.15 11.37 -11.47
CA ASN A 119 -5.96 11.05 -10.68
C ASN A 119 -6.26 10.57 -9.24
N ARG A 120 -7.48 10.73 -8.72
CA ARG A 120 -7.86 10.28 -7.35
C ARG A 120 -8.61 8.95 -7.29
N LYS A 121 -8.62 8.19 -8.38
CA LYS A 121 -9.37 6.93 -8.45
C LYS A 121 -8.54 5.70 -8.11
N GLN A 122 -7.23 5.76 -8.32
CA GLN A 122 -6.25 4.72 -8.01
C GLN A 122 -4.82 5.25 -8.19
N ASP A 123 -3.84 4.52 -7.68
CA ASP A 123 -2.41 4.74 -7.96
C ASP A 123 -1.96 6.17 -7.64
N PHE A 124 -2.27 6.67 -6.44
CA PHE A 124 -1.90 8.03 -6.06
C PHE A 124 -1.43 8.15 -4.63
N ILE A 125 -0.64 9.19 -4.37
CA ILE A 125 -0.30 9.63 -3.03
C ILE A 125 -0.79 11.06 -2.81
N GLU A 126 -1.55 11.28 -1.73
CA GLU A 126 -1.96 12.60 -1.27
C GLU A 126 -1.06 13.07 -0.13
N VAL A 127 -0.52 14.30 -0.24
CA VAL A 127 0.26 14.91 0.83
C VAL A 127 -0.50 16.10 1.42
N ALA A 128 -0.81 16.00 2.70
CA ALA A 128 -1.46 17.04 3.49
C ALA A 128 -0.48 17.65 4.49
N LEU A 129 -0.62 18.96 4.73
CA LEU A 129 0.20 19.72 5.69
C LEU A 129 -0.72 20.38 6.72
N ARG A 130 -0.24 20.52 7.95
CA ARG A 130 -0.99 20.99 9.14
C ARG A 130 -2.03 19.97 9.57
N TYR A 131 -1.57 18.93 10.25
CA TYR A 131 -2.47 18.14 11.07
C TYR A 131 -3.16 19.09 12.04
N LYS A 132 -4.47 19.02 12.14
CA LYS A 132 -5.21 19.66 13.22
C LYS A 132 -5.81 18.50 14.00
N GLU A 133 -5.37 18.34 15.23
CA GLU A 133 -5.94 17.38 16.17
C GLU A 133 -7.47 17.63 16.22
N GLY A 134 -8.27 16.60 15.89
CA GLY A 134 -9.72 16.73 15.74
C GLY A 134 -10.25 17.21 14.37
N SER A 135 -9.40 17.40 13.35
CA SER A 135 -9.86 17.41 11.96
C SER A 135 -10.41 16.03 11.63
N THR A 136 -11.74 15.93 11.55
CA THR A 136 -12.46 14.77 11.07
C THR A 136 -12.20 14.56 9.58
N TYR A 137 -11.01 14.08 9.22
CA TYR A 137 -10.87 13.35 7.97
C TYR A 137 -11.53 12.01 8.20
N ASN A 138 -12.70 11.79 7.59
CA ASN A 138 -13.43 10.55 7.74
C ASN A 138 -12.64 9.44 7.03
N PRO A 139 -11.94 8.53 7.75
CA PRO A 139 -11.05 7.57 7.11
C PRO A 139 -11.80 6.67 6.15
N SER A 140 -13.11 6.45 6.37
CA SER A 140 -13.98 5.66 5.51
C SER A 140 -14.14 6.20 4.09
N GLU A 141 -13.87 7.50 3.86
CA GLU A 141 -13.90 8.10 2.52
C GLU A 141 -12.66 7.73 1.69
N PHE A 142 -11.54 7.40 2.35
CA PHE A 142 -10.33 6.94 1.68
C PHE A 142 -10.39 5.44 1.41
N LYS A 143 -10.78 5.07 0.19
CA LYS A 143 -11.01 3.66 -0.22
C LYS A 143 -10.45 3.32 -1.61
N TYR A 144 -9.65 4.21 -2.18
CA TYR A 144 -9.17 4.06 -3.54
C TYR A 144 -8.04 3.03 -3.60
N PRO A 145 -8.06 2.07 -4.54
CA PRO A 145 -7.03 1.06 -4.63
C PRO A 145 -5.64 1.66 -4.88
N ASN A 146 -4.61 1.04 -4.31
CA ASN A 146 -3.21 1.47 -4.44
C ASN A 146 -3.03 2.97 -4.18
N SER A 147 -3.57 3.46 -3.07
CA SER A 147 -3.48 4.87 -2.73
C SER A 147 -2.95 5.06 -1.33
N ALA A 148 -2.19 6.14 -1.14
CA ALA A 148 -1.73 6.57 0.16
C ALA A 148 -2.12 8.03 0.42
N LYS A 149 -2.31 8.36 1.69
CA LYS A 149 -2.40 9.73 2.16
C LYS A 149 -1.45 9.89 3.33
N VAL A 150 -0.63 10.92 3.28
CA VAL A 150 0.34 11.24 4.31
C VAL A 150 0.05 12.62 4.83
N TRP A 151 -0.02 12.75 6.15
CA TRP A 151 -0.22 14.02 6.82
C TRP A 151 0.98 14.35 7.68
N PHE A 152 1.47 15.57 7.49
CA PHE A 152 2.56 16.12 8.28
C PHE A 152 2.07 17.29 9.13
N ASP A 153 2.70 17.46 10.28
CA ASP A 153 2.55 18.64 11.12
C ASP A 153 3.90 19.18 11.57
N ARG A 154 3.90 20.43 12.00
CA ARG A 154 5.07 21.07 12.57
C ARG A 154 5.36 20.46 13.94
N SER A 155 6.63 20.15 14.19
CA SER A 155 7.06 19.63 15.49
C SER A 155 6.85 20.67 16.59
N SER A 156 6.32 20.25 17.74
CA SER A 156 6.18 21.10 18.92
C SER A 156 7.56 21.39 19.51
N GLY A 157 8.11 22.56 19.22
CA GLY A 157 9.38 23.03 19.80
C GLY A 157 10.47 23.38 18.78
N ASP A 158 10.37 22.88 17.55
CA ASP A 158 11.22 23.31 16.45
C ASP A 158 10.36 23.74 15.26
N SER A 159 10.40 25.04 15.03
CA SER A 159 9.69 25.71 13.97
C SER A 159 10.14 25.29 12.55
N ALA A 160 11.28 24.63 12.40
CA ALA A 160 11.77 24.20 11.09
C ALA A 160 11.44 22.74 10.75
N ASN A 161 11.01 21.93 11.73
CA ASN A 161 10.89 20.49 11.55
C ASN A 161 9.43 20.04 11.41
N TYR A 162 9.18 19.14 10.47
CA TYR A 162 7.87 18.52 10.26
C TYR A 162 7.95 17.03 10.50
N VAL A 163 6.92 16.51 11.14
CA VAL A 163 6.81 15.10 11.49
C VAL A 163 5.55 14.52 10.86
N VAL A 164 5.62 13.28 10.38
CA VAL A 164 4.43 12.54 9.92
C VAL A 164 3.55 12.27 11.14
N LYS A 165 2.31 12.78 11.10
CA LYS A 165 1.29 12.53 12.12
C LYS A 165 0.39 11.37 11.77
N ALA A 166 0.14 11.16 10.48
CA ALA A 166 -0.77 10.13 10.04
C ALA A 166 -0.45 9.64 8.64
N VAL A 167 -0.65 8.34 8.42
CA VAL A 167 -0.58 7.69 7.11
C VAL A 167 -1.79 6.80 6.94
N TRP A 168 -2.50 6.96 5.83
CA TRP A 168 -3.48 6.01 5.34
C TRP A 168 -2.91 5.33 4.10
N TYR A 169 -3.05 4.02 4.01
CA TYR A 169 -2.70 3.27 2.82
C TYR A 169 -3.82 2.27 2.50
N VAL A 170 -4.19 2.18 1.24
CA VAL A 170 -5.12 1.19 0.71
C VAL A 170 -4.36 0.30 -0.25
N ASP A 171 -4.45 -1.01 -0.05
CA ASP A 171 -3.74 -2.00 -0.84
C ASP A 171 -4.12 -1.98 -2.32
N LYS A 172 -3.30 -2.61 -3.16
CA LYS A 172 -3.55 -2.70 -4.61
C LYS A 172 -4.90 -3.31 -4.98
N SER A 173 -5.44 -4.20 -4.15
CA SER A 173 -6.76 -4.79 -4.39
C SER A 173 -7.93 -3.92 -3.90
N GLY A 174 -7.67 -2.89 -3.09
CA GLY A 174 -8.71 -2.05 -2.49
C GLY A 174 -9.56 -2.79 -1.46
N ASN A 175 -9.00 -3.80 -0.80
CA ASN A 175 -9.68 -4.64 0.18
C ASN A 175 -9.26 -4.30 1.62
N TYR A 176 -8.04 -3.81 1.81
CA TYR A 176 -7.51 -3.44 3.10
C TYR A 176 -7.08 -1.99 3.12
N ARG A 177 -7.46 -1.32 4.20
CA ARG A 177 -6.92 -0.03 4.60
C ARG A 177 -6.10 -0.22 5.86
N THR A 178 -4.89 0.30 5.86
CA THR A 178 -4.08 0.42 7.06
C THR A 178 -3.89 1.90 7.39
N ILE A 179 -3.96 2.21 8.67
CA ILE A 179 -3.83 3.55 9.21
C ILE A 179 -2.75 3.52 10.28
N ILE A 180 -1.74 4.39 10.13
CA ILE A 180 -0.77 4.68 11.17
C ILE A 180 -1.06 6.08 11.68
N LEU A 181 -1.28 6.24 12.98
CA LEU A 181 -1.54 7.52 13.64
C LEU A 181 -0.54 7.73 14.76
N GLU A 182 0.05 8.92 14.83
CA GLU A 182 0.82 9.39 15.96
C GLU A 182 -0.07 10.25 16.85
N ASP A 183 -0.39 9.74 18.03
CA ASP A 183 -1.16 10.44 19.06
C ASP A 183 -0.20 11.01 20.13
N SER A 184 -0.45 12.25 20.55
CA SER A 184 0.40 12.98 21.50
C SER A 184 0.50 12.31 22.89
N GLU A 185 -0.53 11.55 23.30
CA GLU A 185 -0.60 10.88 24.61
C GLU A 185 -0.32 9.38 24.52
N LYS A 186 -0.71 8.74 23.41
CA LYS A 186 -0.68 7.27 23.25
C LYS A 186 0.45 6.76 22.35
N GLY A 187 1.18 7.64 21.70
CA GLY A 187 2.25 7.29 20.76
C GLY A 187 1.71 6.76 19.43
N ILE A 188 2.54 5.98 18.72
CA ILE A 188 2.19 5.47 17.38
C ILE A 188 1.25 4.27 17.50
N SER A 189 0.06 4.39 16.91
CA SER A 189 -0.90 3.31 16.74
C SER A 189 -0.98 2.87 15.28
N THR A 190 -1.20 1.57 15.06
CA THR A 190 -1.43 0.99 13.73
C THR A 190 -2.74 0.21 13.73
N THR A 191 -3.65 0.58 12.85
CA THR A 191 -4.96 -0.07 12.68
C THR A 191 -5.07 -0.61 11.26
N VAL A 192 -5.55 -1.85 11.10
CA VAL A 192 -5.89 -2.42 9.79
C VAL A 192 -7.37 -2.72 9.76
N GLU A 193 -8.01 -2.30 8.69
CA GLU A 193 -9.44 -2.46 8.45
C GLU A 193 -9.67 -3.09 7.08
N LYS A 194 -10.61 -4.03 7.02
CA LYS A 194 -11.12 -4.53 5.76
C LYS A 194 -12.22 -3.59 5.26
N ILE A 195 -12.09 -3.11 4.03
CA ILE A 195 -12.97 -2.06 3.46
C ILE A 195 -13.93 -2.58 2.38
N LYS A 196 -13.83 -3.87 2.03
CA LYS A 196 -14.75 -4.59 1.12
C LYS A 196 -15.03 -6.00 1.62
#